data_AF-A0A660Q1T5-F1
#
_entry.id   AF-A0A660Q1T5-F1
#
_cell.length_a   1.000
_cell.length_b   1.000
_cell.length_c   1.000
_cell.angle_alpha   90.00
_cell.angle_beta   90.00
_cell.angle_gamma   90.00
#
_symmetry.space_group_name_H-M   'P 1'
#
loop_
_entity.id
_entity.type
_entity.pdbx_description
1 polymer ?
#
loop_
_entity_poly.entity_id
_entity_poly.type
_entity_poly.pdbx_seq_one_letter_code
_entity_poly.pdbx_strand_id
1 'polypeptide(L)'
;MKQDQLDALAEKIIEKIRARPKHSFDPKKLATIFKVNHEDIITGLGRLQSWGYKFIADKNGFFSFDSAPDSMISTEISYRLKTKILGRRIYSWQSVQSTNTIASRLAALGAPEGTLIVAEKQTRGRGRF
;
A
#
# COMPACT_ATOMS: atom_id res chain seq x y z
N MET A 1 1.83 -16.10 -10.17
CA MET A 1 2.41 -14.74 -10.19
C MET A 1 3.39 -14.60 -9.03
N LYS A 2 4.54 -13.91 -9.19
CA LYS A 2 5.47 -13.66 -8.07
C LYS A 2 4.85 -12.66 -7.09
N GLN A 3 5.20 -12.73 -5.80
CA GLN A 3 4.62 -11.87 -4.75
C GLN A 3 4.76 -10.37 -5.08
N ASP A 4 5.94 -9.95 -5.56
CA ASP A 4 6.19 -8.55 -5.92
C ASP A 4 5.33 -8.06 -7.09
N GLN A 5 5.00 -8.95 -8.04
CA GLN A 5 4.14 -8.61 -9.18
C GLN A 5 2.68 -8.44 -8.75
N LEU A 6 2.23 -9.28 -7.81
CA LEU A 6 0.89 -9.17 -7.23
C LEU A 6 0.74 -7.88 -6.44
N ASP A 7 1.74 -7.52 -5.63
CA ASP A 7 1.73 -6.30 -4.82
C ASP A 7 1.71 -5.06 -5.73
N ALA A 8 2.53 -5.04 -6.79
CA ALA A 8 2.51 -3.95 -7.79
C ALA A 8 1.18 -3.85 -8.56
N LEU A 9 0.50 -4.98 -8.83
CA LEU A 9 -0.83 -4.98 -9.44
C LEU A 9 -1.88 -4.41 -8.46
N ALA A 10 -1.85 -4.84 -7.20
CA ALA A 10 -2.74 -4.36 -6.14
C ALA A 10 -2.63 -2.83 -5.98
N GLU A 11 -1.41 -2.28 -5.96
CA GLU A 11 -1.18 -0.83 -5.88
C GLU A 11 -1.82 -0.06 -7.05
N LYS A 12 -1.72 -0.59 -8.29
CA LYS A 12 -2.35 0.02 -9.46
C LYS A 12 -3.87 -0.07 -9.42
N ILE A 13 -4.42 -1.19 -8.96
CA ILE A 13 -5.86 -1.37 -8.79
C ILE A 13 -6.39 -0.34 -7.81
N ILE A 14 -5.76 -0.22 -6.64
CA ILE A 14 -6.25 0.67 -5.59
C ILE A 14 -6.17 2.15 -5.97
N GLU A 15 -5.12 2.56 -6.70
CA GLU A 15 -5.00 3.92 -7.26
C GLU A 15 -6.18 4.25 -8.17
N LYS A 16 -6.58 3.31 -9.03
CA LYS A 16 -7.67 3.49 -9.98
C LYS A 16 -9.04 3.59 -9.30
N ILE A 17 -9.33 2.69 -8.37
CA ILE A 17 -10.66 2.58 -7.77
C ILE A 17 -10.90 3.66 -6.70
N ARG A 18 -9.88 4.01 -5.90
CA ARG A 18 -10.02 5.05 -4.87
C ARG A 18 -10.25 6.44 -5.46
N ALA A 19 -9.85 6.67 -6.71
CA ALA A 19 -10.11 7.91 -7.42
C ALA A 19 -11.61 8.15 -7.67
N ARG A 20 -12.43 7.09 -7.61
CA ARG A 20 -13.89 7.14 -7.79
C ARG A 20 -14.57 6.24 -6.75
N PRO A 21 -14.59 6.63 -5.46
CA PRO A 21 -14.99 5.74 -4.37
C PRO A 21 -16.44 5.23 -4.49
N LYS A 22 -17.36 6.04 -5.01
CA LYS A 22 -18.77 5.66 -5.20
C LYS A 22 -19.06 4.91 -6.50
N HIS A 23 -18.06 4.70 -7.35
CA HIS A 23 -18.25 4.01 -8.63
C HIS A 23 -18.13 2.50 -8.43
N SER A 24 -19.12 1.75 -8.93
CA SER A 24 -19.05 0.29 -8.98
C SER A 24 -18.22 -0.15 -10.19
N PHE A 25 -17.19 -0.95 -9.95
CA PHE A 25 -16.24 -1.46 -10.93
C PHE A 25 -16.52 -2.93 -11.25
N ASP A 26 -16.52 -3.25 -12.54
CA ASP A 26 -16.59 -4.62 -13.05
C ASP A 26 -15.17 -5.23 -13.11
N PRO A 27 -14.89 -6.32 -12.37
CA PRO A 27 -13.60 -7.01 -12.41
C PRO A 27 -13.17 -7.41 -13.83
N LYS A 28 -14.10 -7.80 -14.71
CA LYS A 28 -13.78 -8.18 -16.10
C LYS A 28 -13.28 -7.00 -16.91
N LYS A 29 -13.92 -5.82 -16.76
CA LYS A 29 -13.45 -4.59 -17.41
C LYS A 29 -12.09 -4.16 -16.88
N LEU A 30 -11.84 -4.29 -15.58
CA LEU A 30 -10.53 -3.99 -15.00
C LEU A 30 -9.45 -4.91 -15.55
N ALA A 31 -9.74 -6.21 -15.71
CA ALA A 31 -8.83 -7.17 -16.32
C ALA A 31 -8.38 -6.72 -17.72
N THR A 32 -9.32 -6.26 -18.56
CA THR A 32 -9.02 -5.69 -19.88
C THR A 32 -8.16 -4.42 -19.80
N ILE A 33 -8.47 -3.49 -18.87
CA ILE A 33 -7.72 -2.24 -18.69
C ILE A 33 -6.27 -2.50 -18.29
N PHE A 34 -6.07 -3.42 -17.33
CA PHE A 34 -4.75 -3.75 -16.81
C PHE A 34 -4.00 -4.78 -17.66
N LYS A 35 -4.64 -5.35 -18.70
CA LYS A 35 -4.10 -6.41 -19.56
C LYS A 35 -3.68 -7.65 -18.76
N VAL A 36 -4.51 -8.05 -17.80
CA VAL A 36 -4.32 -9.22 -16.93
C VAL A 36 -5.57 -10.10 -16.99
N ASN A 37 -5.50 -11.30 -16.40
CA ASN A 37 -6.67 -12.17 -16.35
C ASN A 37 -7.65 -11.73 -15.26
N HIS A 38 -8.91 -12.15 -15.39
CA HIS A 38 -9.93 -11.90 -14.36
C HIS A 38 -9.50 -12.42 -12.98
N GLU A 39 -8.87 -13.60 -12.93
CA GLU A 39 -8.36 -14.20 -11.71
C GLU A 39 -7.25 -13.37 -11.04
N ASP A 40 -6.42 -12.68 -11.82
CA ASP A 40 -5.39 -11.78 -11.29
C ASP A 40 -6.01 -10.56 -10.60
N ILE A 41 -7.12 -10.04 -11.12
CA ILE A 41 -7.88 -8.96 -10.49
C ILE A 41 -8.47 -9.44 -9.15
N ILE A 42 -9.12 -10.61 -9.12
CA ILE A 42 -9.68 -11.17 -7.89
C ILE A 42 -8.57 -11.39 -6.84
N THR A 43 -7.44 -11.95 -7.26
CA THR A 43 -6.28 -12.16 -6.38
C THR A 43 -5.72 -10.83 -5.88
N GLY A 44 -5.64 -9.81 -6.75
CA GLY A 44 -5.22 -8.45 -6.39
C GLY A 44 -6.15 -7.78 -5.38
N LEU A 45 -7.48 -7.95 -5.54
CA LEU A 45 -8.46 -7.46 -4.57
C LEU A 45 -8.34 -8.17 -3.22
N GLY A 46 -8.14 -9.49 -3.22
CA GLY A 46 -7.86 -10.25 -2.00
C GLY A 46 -6.57 -9.78 -1.32
N ARG A 47 -5.55 -9.43 -2.11
CA ARG A 47 -4.30 -8.84 -1.57
C ARG A 47 -4.56 -7.48 -0.92
N LEU A 48 -5.35 -6.61 -1.55
CA LEU A 48 -5.76 -5.33 -0.94
C LEU A 48 -6.56 -5.55 0.35
N GLN A 49 -7.48 -6.51 0.38
CA GLN A 49 -8.19 -6.86 1.62
C GLN A 49 -7.23 -7.30 2.72
N SER A 50 -6.17 -8.06 2.39
CA SER A 50 -5.14 -8.45 3.36
C SER A 50 -4.33 -7.27 3.91
N TRP A 51 -4.29 -6.14 3.18
CA TRP A 51 -3.70 -4.88 3.64
C TRP A 51 -4.69 -4.00 4.43
N GLY A 52 -5.95 -4.46 4.59
CA GLY A 52 -6.99 -3.79 5.36
C GLY A 52 -7.88 -2.84 4.55
N TYR A 53 -7.78 -2.84 3.22
CA TYR A 53 -8.74 -2.11 2.38
C TYR A 53 -10.11 -2.76 2.42
N LYS A 54 -11.15 -1.92 2.42
CA LYS A 54 -12.54 -2.36 2.41
C LYS A 54 -13.20 -2.04 1.08
N PHE A 55 -14.00 -2.99 0.62
CA PHE A 55 -14.77 -2.90 -0.62
C PHE A 55 -16.21 -3.32 -0.35
N ILE A 56 -17.15 -2.68 -1.02
CA ILE A 56 -18.56 -3.07 -1.03
C ILE A 56 -18.82 -3.80 -2.34
N ALA A 57 -19.28 -5.05 -2.26
CA ALA A 57 -19.71 -5.82 -3.41
C ALA A 57 -21.22 -5.65 -3.65
N ASP A 58 -21.64 -5.58 -4.91
CA ASP A 58 -23.05 -5.60 -5.29
C ASP A 58 -23.52 -7.00 -5.72
N LYS A 59 -24.83 -7.12 -5.99
CA LYS A 59 -25.46 -8.39 -6.38
C LYS A 59 -24.99 -8.93 -7.73
N ASN A 60 -24.38 -8.10 -8.56
CA ASN A 60 -23.91 -8.45 -9.90
C ASN A 60 -22.41 -8.83 -9.90
N GLY A 61 -21.77 -8.86 -8.73
CA GLY A 61 -20.35 -9.17 -8.58
C GLY A 61 -19.44 -7.99 -8.93
N PHE A 62 -19.97 -6.78 -9.04
CA PHE A 62 -19.16 -5.57 -9.13
C PHE A 62 -18.83 -5.06 -7.73
N PHE A 63 -17.86 -4.16 -7.63
CA PHE A 63 -17.40 -3.67 -6.33
C PHE A 63 -17.03 -2.19 -6.35
N SER A 64 -17.20 -1.52 -5.22
CA SER A 64 -16.76 -0.13 -5.02
C SER A 64 -15.80 -0.02 -3.83
N PHE A 65 -14.95 1.00 -3.86
CA PHE A 65 -14.06 1.31 -2.74
C PHE A 65 -14.85 1.89 -1.57
N ASP A 66 -14.66 1.34 -0.37
CA ASP A 66 -15.32 1.80 0.84
C ASP A 66 -14.37 2.65 1.70
N SER A 67 -13.30 2.02 2.21
CA SER A 67 -12.34 2.70 3.06
C SER A 67 -10.91 2.19 2.86
N ALA A 68 -9.95 3.07 3.14
CA ALA A 68 -8.55 2.72 3.34
C ALA A 68 -8.35 2.08 4.72
N PRO A 69 -7.26 1.31 4.91
CA PRO A 69 -6.87 0.85 6.24
C PRO A 69 -6.40 2.04 7.10
N ASP A 70 -6.58 1.92 8.41
CA ASP A 70 -5.93 2.78 9.40
C ASP A 70 -4.56 2.15 9.77
N SER A 71 -3.69 2.04 8.76
CA SER A 71 -2.35 1.50 8.92
C SER A 71 -1.34 2.30 8.11
N MET A 72 -0.13 2.37 8.63
CA MET A 72 1.02 3.10 8.12
C MET A 72 1.71 2.34 6.98
N ILE A 73 0.96 1.78 6.03
CA ILE A 73 1.54 1.13 4.84
C ILE A 73 2.10 2.17 3.86
N SER A 74 3.17 1.81 3.14
CA SER A 74 3.87 2.70 2.22
C SER A 74 2.95 3.29 1.14
N THR A 75 2.04 2.48 0.60
CA THR A 75 1.05 2.88 -0.40
C THR A 75 0.11 3.98 0.14
N GLU A 76 -0.31 3.91 1.41
CA GLU A 76 -1.16 4.96 2.02
C GLU A 76 -0.37 6.21 2.35
N ILE A 77 0.83 6.08 2.93
CA ILE A 77 1.66 7.24 3.27
C ILE A 77 2.04 8.03 2.01
N SER A 78 2.31 7.34 0.90
CA SER A 78 2.64 7.98 -0.37
C SER A 78 1.42 8.60 -1.07
N TYR A 79 0.19 8.19 -0.73
CA TYR A 79 -1.01 8.66 -1.39
C TYR A 79 -1.19 10.17 -1.18
N ARG A 80 -1.22 10.92 -2.30
CA ARG A 80 -1.28 12.39 -2.33
C ARG A 80 -0.11 13.11 -1.62
N LEU A 81 1.00 12.42 -1.36
CA LEU A 81 2.17 13.02 -0.75
C LEU A 81 2.94 13.89 -1.77
N LYS A 82 2.95 15.21 -1.55
CA LYS A 82 3.53 16.22 -2.47
C LYS A 82 4.90 16.76 -2.03
N THR A 83 5.49 16.21 -0.98
CA THR A 83 6.77 16.65 -0.38
C THR A 83 7.94 16.54 -1.35
N LYS A 84 8.83 17.53 -1.46
CA LYS A 84 9.97 17.42 -2.41
C LYS A 84 11.05 16.43 -1.95
N ILE A 85 11.30 16.36 -0.64
CA ILE A 85 12.42 15.61 -0.04
C ILE A 85 11.89 14.39 0.74
N LEU A 86 11.07 14.63 1.77
CA LEU A 86 10.59 13.58 2.68
C LEU A 86 9.65 12.57 1.99
N GLY A 87 9.76 11.29 2.33
CA GLY A 87 8.80 10.25 1.91
C GLY A 87 8.85 9.89 0.43
N ARG A 88 9.96 10.21 -0.27
CA ARG A 88 10.20 9.73 -1.64
C ARG A 88 10.65 8.27 -1.70
N ARG A 89 11.19 7.77 -0.59
CA ARG A 89 11.41 6.35 -0.33
C ARG A 89 10.83 6.05 1.04
N ILE A 90 9.83 5.17 1.10
CA ILE A 90 9.13 4.84 2.35
C ILE A 90 9.33 3.37 2.62
N TYR A 91 9.76 3.06 3.83
CA TYR A 91 9.75 1.71 4.34
C TYR A 91 8.80 1.62 5.51
N SER A 92 7.93 0.62 5.47
CA SER A 92 6.90 0.38 6.50
C SER A 92 7.01 -1.05 7.03
N TRP A 93 6.81 -1.19 8.34
CA TRP A 93 6.81 -2.47 9.03
C TRP A 93 5.71 -2.54 10.09
N GLN A 94 5.17 -3.72 10.31
CA GLN A 94 4.23 -3.95 11.42
C GLN A 94 4.91 -3.85 12.78
N SER A 95 6.15 -4.32 12.91
CA SER A 95 6.87 -4.28 14.19
C SER A 95 8.37 -4.32 13.95
N VAL A 96 9.10 -3.41 14.59
CA VAL A 96 10.56 -3.33 14.55
C VAL A 96 11.12 -3.12 15.95
N GLN A 97 12.43 -3.34 16.14
CA GLN A 97 13.07 -2.98 17.39
C GLN A 97 13.09 -1.46 17.58
N SER A 98 13.64 -0.73 16.60
CA SER A 98 13.59 0.72 16.55
C SER A 98 13.65 1.20 15.11
N THR A 99 12.79 2.17 14.76
CA THR A 99 12.83 2.88 13.47
C THR A 99 14.14 3.62 13.30
N ASN A 100 14.66 4.24 14.36
CA ASN A 100 15.92 4.98 14.33
C ASN A 100 17.14 4.07 14.05
N THR A 101 17.14 2.85 14.59
CA THR A 101 18.19 1.85 14.28
C THR A 101 18.16 1.47 12.80
N ILE A 102 16.97 1.24 12.23
CA ILE A 102 16.82 0.94 10.80
C ILE A 102 17.24 2.14 9.95
N ALA A 103 16.82 3.35 10.33
CA ALA A 103 17.17 4.58 9.63
C ALA A 103 18.70 4.77 9.57
N SER A 104 19.39 4.63 10.70
CA SER A 104 20.85 4.70 10.78
C SER A 104 21.53 3.66 9.89
N ARG A 105 21.05 2.40 9.92
CA ARG A 105 21.57 1.34 9.04
C ARG A 105 21.38 1.68 7.56
N LEU A 106 20.18 2.10 7.16
CA LEU A 106 19.89 2.42 5.77
C LEU A 106 20.67 3.65 5.29
N ALA A 107 20.84 4.66 6.15
CA ALA A 107 21.68 5.82 5.86
C ALA A 107 23.14 5.41 5.61
N ALA A 108 23.70 4.51 6.43
CA ALA A 108 25.05 3.97 6.22
C ALA A 108 25.19 3.17 4.90
N LEU A 109 24.09 2.60 4.41
CA LEU A 109 24.03 1.92 3.10
C LEU A 109 23.76 2.88 1.92
N GLY A 110 23.74 4.19 2.16
CA GLY A 110 23.52 5.19 1.11
C GLY A 110 22.06 5.39 0.73
N ALA A 111 21.11 5.15 1.65
CA ALA A 111 19.72 5.51 1.41
C ALA A 111 19.59 7.02 1.12
N PRO A 112 18.79 7.41 0.12
CA PRO A 112 18.69 8.81 -0.29
C PRO A 112 18.09 9.69 0.82
N GLU A 113 18.42 10.98 0.78
CA GLU A 113 17.83 11.98 1.68
C GLU A 113 16.29 11.92 1.63
N GLY A 114 15.67 12.09 2.80
CA GLY A 114 14.22 12.05 2.93
C GLY A 114 13.61 10.65 2.90
N THR A 115 14.43 9.59 2.93
CA THR A 115 13.95 8.23 3.19
C THR A 115 13.21 8.19 4.53
N LEU A 116 11.95 7.73 4.50
CA LEU A 116 11.07 7.63 5.65
C LEU A 116 11.02 6.18 6.13
N ILE A 117 11.21 6.01 7.45
CA ILE A 117 11.11 4.71 8.12
C ILE A 117 9.94 4.80 9.10
N VAL A 118 8.92 3.98 8.87
CA VAL A 118 7.71 3.94 9.69
C VAL A 118 7.50 2.53 10.22
N ALA A 119 6.98 2.44 11.44
CA ALA A 119 6.52 1.18 11.99
C ALA A 119 5.30 1.39 12.88
N GLU A 120 4.35 0.47 12.83
CA GLU A 120 3.20 0.43 13.75
C GLU A 120 3.63 0.26 15.20
N LYS A 121 4.70 -0.52 15.42
CA LYS A 121 5.21 -0.81 16.75
C LYS A 121 6.74 -0.80 16.78
N GLN A 122 7.28 -0.13 17.80
CA GLN A 122 8.68 -0.27 18.21
C GLN A 122 8.75 -1.07 19.52
N THR A 123 9.47 -2.19 19.53
CA THR A 123 9.63 -3.02 20.75
C THR A 123 10.77 -2.58 21.64
N ARG A 124 11.71 -1.80 21.11
CA ARG A 124 12.89 -1.26 21.82
C ARG A 124 13.12 0.20 21.44
N GLY A 125 12.03 0.96 21.32
CA GLY A 125 12.07 2.41 21.09
C GLY A 125 12.85 3.08 22.22
N ARG A 126 13.69 4.06 21.89
CA ARG A 126 14.54 4.78 22.84
C ARG A 126 14.21 6.26 22.82
N GLY A 127 14.17 6.87 24.00
CA GLY A 127 14.10 8.31 24.19
C GLY A 127 15.49 8.94 24.21
N ARG A 128 15.57 10.14 24.80
CA ARG A 128 16.82 10.90 24.89
C ARG A 128 17.65 10.60 26.16
N PHE A 129 17.01 10.07 27.19
CA PHE A 129 17.60 9.82 28.52
C PHE A 129 17.32 8.37 28.91
#